data_AF-A0A316RG32-F1
#
_entry.id   AF-A0A316RG32-F1
#
_cell.length_a   1.000
_cell.length_b   1.000
_cell.length_c   1.000
_cell.angle_alpha   90.00
_cell.angle_beta   90.00
_cell.angle_gamma   90.00
#
_symmetry.space_group_name_H-M   'P 1'
#
loop_
_entity.id
_entity.type
_entity.pdbx_description
1 polymer ?
#
loop_
_entity_poly.entity_id
_entity_poly.type
_entity_poly.pdbx_seq_one_letter_code
_entity_poly.pdbx_strand_id
1 'polypeptide(L)'
;MKKLILTLTIIIASVFNGYSQEEDMEHPPLYLTFTSKTGYENIGNGVYKNKANKLWPMYRTLPIYYTYRNADVNVSVHLLYVEFDLEYRRRDMGGELLYDDSLTVATYPIKFMEENNFIDIDELFSRMSKEEIWEIVSTWEDKRVYIVDKNPDFGEITEDSVKVTQVKYAGTNRPPKNDAIIRN
;
A
#
# COMPACT_ATOMS: atom_id res chain seq x y z
N MET A 1 -21.83 20.57 4.69
CA MET A 1 -21.10 19.54 3.90
C MET A 1 -20.39 20.16 2.68
N LYS A 2 -19.48 21.13 2.86
CA LYS A 2 -18.67 21.72 1.76
C LYS A 2 -17.21 21.99 2.15
N LYS A 3 -16.79 21.63 3.38
CA LYS A 3 -15.44 21.94 3.90
C LYS A 3 -14.44 20.78 3.82
N LEU A 4 -14.89 19.53 3.71
CA LEU A 4 -13.99 18.35 3.71
C LEU A 4 -13.25 18.16 2.37
N ILE A 5 -13.91 18.45 1.25
CA ILE A 5 -13.34 18.27 -0.10
C ILE A 5 -12.13 19.21 -0.32
N LEU A 6 -12.15 20.40 0.30
CA LEU A 6 -11.06 21.36 0.12
C LEU A 6 -9.77 20.93 0.84
N THR A 7 -9.85 20.21 1.96
CA THR A 7 -8.67 19.77 2.72
C THR A 7 -7.97 18.58 2.05
N LEU A 8 -8.73 17.67 1.43
CA LEU A 8 -8.16 16.52 0.71
C LEU A 8 -7.41 16.95 -0.56
N THR A 9 -7.93 17.97 -1.26
CA THR A 9 -7.30 18.51 -2.48
C THR A 9 -5.95 19.16 -2.19
N ILE A 10 -5.75 19.70 -0.99
CA ILE A 10 -4.49 20.36 -0.59
C ILE A 10 -3.39 19.35 -0.26
N ILE A 11 -3.72 18.16 0.24
CA ILE A 11 -2.73 17.10 0.54
C ILE A 11 -2.16 16.51 -0.77
N ILE A 12 -2.97 16.44 -1.83
CA ILE A 12 -2.58 15.83 -3.11
C ILE A 12 -1.69 16.76 -3.96
N ALA A 13 -1.75 18.08 -3.74
CA ALA A 13 -1.11 19.06 -4.62
C ALA A 13 0.33 19.46 -4.24
N SER A 14 0.85 19.09 -3.06
CA SER A 14 2.05 19.71 -2.49
C SER A 14 3.27 18.80 -2.32
N VAL A 15 3.54 17.87 -3.25
CA VAL A 15 4.74 17.01 -3.12
C VAL A 15 5.30 16.57 -4.49
N PHE A 16 6.02 17.46 -5.16
CA PHE A 16 6.92 17.11 -6.27
C PHE A 16 8.25 17.81 -6.03
N ASN A 17 9.06 17.26 -5.12
CA ASN A 17 10.48 17.62 -4.97
C ASN A 17 11.21 16.51 -4.20
N GLY A 18 11.52 15.40 -4.87
CA GLY A 18 12.33 14.32 -4.30
C GLY A 18 12.75 13.32 -5.36
N TYR A 19 14.08 13.16 -5.52
CA TYR A 19 14.82 12.21 -6.36
C TYR A 19 14.10 11.54 -7.55
N SER A 20 14.48 12.03 -8.75
CA SER A 20 14.25 11.49 -10.09
C SER A 20 13.90 9.99 -10.17
N GLN A 21 12.61 9.70 -10.25
CA GLN A 21 12.10 8.78 -11.28
C GLN A 21 11.50 9.71 -12.32
N GLU A 22 11.89 9.59 -13.59
CA GLU A 22 11.15 10.22 -14.70
C GLU A 22 9.66 9.97 -14.42
N GLU A 23 8.90 11.03 -14.16
CA GLU A 23 7.57 10.92 -13.57
C GLU A 23 6.70 10.07 -14.49
N ASP A 24 6.49 8.82 -14.11
CA ASP A 24 5.35 8.04 -14.52
C ASP A 24 4.12 8.79 -13.98
N MET A 25 3.73 9.83 -14.72
CA MET A 25 2.58 10.67 -14.41
C MET A 25 1.28 9.87 -14.51
N GLU A 26 1.31 8.72 -15.19
CA GLU A 26 0.20 7.77 -15.24
C GLU A 26 -0.01 7.11 -13.88
N HIS A 27 1.08 6.72 -13.21
CA HIS A 27 1.05 6.09 -11.89
C HIS A 27 1.90 6.82 -10.84
N PRO A 28 1.43 7.99 -10.34
CA PRO A 28 2.22 8.79 -9.41
C PRO A 28 2.46 8.06 -8.08
N PRO A 29 3.57 8.36 -7.40
CA PRO A 29 3.97 7.67 -6.18
C PRO A 29 3.04 8.00 -5.00
N LEU A 30 2.79 7.02 -4.15
CA LEU A 30 2.13 7.16 -2.86
C LEU A 30 3.06 6.60 -1.79
N TYR A 31 3.54 7.46 -0.89
CA TYR A 31 4.43 7.07 0.20
C TYR A 31 3.65 6.89 1.50
N LEU A 32 3.70 5.68 2.07
CA LEU A 32 2.99 5.31 3.28
C LEU A 32 3.98 4.85 4.35
N THR A 33 3.66 5.11 5.61
CA THR A 33 4.40 4.58 6.75
C THR A 33 3.45 4.07 7.82
N PHE A 34 3.93 3.16 8.64
CA PHE A 34 3.21 2.56 9.77
C PHE A 34 4.21 1.84 10.67
N THR A 35 3.77 1.40 11.85
CA THR A 35 4.56 0.51 12.72
C THR A 35 3.84 -0.82 12.79
N SER A 36 4.25 -1.79 11.98
CA SER A 36 3.49 -3.03 11.91
C SER A 36 3.73 -3.96 13.09
N LYS A 37 2.75 -4.82 13.35
CA LYS A 37 2.81 -5.91 14.33
C LYS A 37 3.06 -7.23 13.61
N THR A 38 3.62 -8.20 14.32
CA THR A 38 3.71 -9.58 13.87
C THR A 38 2.55 -10.41 14.43
N GLY A 39 2.11 -11.43 13.68
CA GLY A 39 1.15 -12.42 14.16
C GLY A 39 -0.03 -12.63 13.21
N TYR A 40 -0.27 -13.89 12.83
CA TYR A 40 -1.33 -14.28 11.89
C TYR A 40 -2.74 -14.07 12.41
N GLU A 41 -2.91 -13.98 13.73
CA GLU A 41 -4.23 -13.80 14.36
C GLU A 41 -4.78 -12.37 14.19
N ASN A 42 -3.93 -11.41 13.77
CA ASN A 42 -4.30 -10.02 13.51
C ASN A 42 -5.20 -9.42 14.62
N ILE A 43 -4.79 -9.62 15.88
CA ILE A 43 -5.56 -9.24 17.07
C ILE A 43 -5.34 -7.76 17.40
N GLY A 44 -6.41 -6.98 17.35
CA GLY A 44 -6.41 -5.54 17.64
C GLY A 44 -6.40 -4.66 16.37
N ASN A 45 -6.24 -3.36 16.59
CA ASN A 45 -6.21 -2.36 15.53
C ASN A 45 -4.77 -2.06 15.09
N GLY A 46 -4.58 -1.72 13.83
CA GLY A 46 -3.31 -1.30 13.22
C GLY A 46 -2.86 -2.19 12.07
N VAL A 47 -1.62 -2.02 11.62
CA VAL A 47 -1.03 -2.80 10.53
C VAL A 47 -0.37 -4.08 11.02
N TYR A 48 -0.59 -5.19 10.31
CA TYR A 48 0.04 -6.48 10.53
C TYR A 48 0.88 -6.87 9.31
N LYS A 49 2.12 -7.28 9.55
CA LYS A 49 3.02 -7.82 8.53
C LYS A 49 3.10 -9.34 8.67
N ASN A 50 2.61 -10.05 7.67
CA ASN A 50 2.55 -11.51 7.66
C ASN A 50 3.17 -12.07 6.39
N LYS A 51 4.12 -12.99 6.54
CA LYS A 51 4.67 -13.74 5.40
C LYS A 51 3.71 -14.87 5.03
N ALA A 52 3.53 -15.12 3.74
CA ALA A 52 2.78 -16.28 3.28
C ALA A 52 3.44 -17.58 3.77
N ASN A 53 2.62 -18.61 3.98
CA ASN A 53 3.07 -19.95 4.33
C ASN A 53 3.35 -20.85 3.11
N LYS A 54 3.03 -20.39 1.89
CA LYS A 54 3.17 -21.16 0.66
C LYS A 54 3.70 -20.30 -0.48
N LEU A 55 4.70 -20.82 -1.18
CA LEU A 55 5.20 -20.27 -2.42
C LEU A 55 4.40 -20.88 -3.58
N TRP A 56 3.75 -20.03 -4.38
CA TRP A 56 3.00 -20.48 -5.55
C TRP A 56 3.90 -20.43 -6.79
N PRO A 57 3.62 -21.22 -7.85
CA PRO A 57 4.46 -21.27 -9.04
C PRO A 57 4.69 -19.93 -9.74
N MET A 58 3.75 -18.99 -9.59
CA MET A 58 3.80 -17.65 -10.19
C MET A 58 4.66 -16.65 -9.40
N TYR A 59 5.22 -17.06 -8.25
CA TYR A 59 5.99 -16.19 -7.35
C TYR A 59 7.43 -16.70 -7.22
N ARG A 60 8.39 -15.78 -7.28
CA ARG A 60 9.81 -16.03 -7.01
C ARG A 60 10.14 -15.94 -5.52
N THR A 61 9.36 -15.17 -4.77
CA THR A 61 9.50 -15.03 -3.31
C THR A 61 8.19 -15.33 -2.59
N LEU A 62 8.29 -15.71 -1.31
CA LEU A 62 7.11 -15.85 -0.47
C LEU A 62 6.47 -14.48 -0.28
N PRO A 63 5.17 -14.31 -0.62
CA PRO A 63 4.50 -13.03 -0.47
C PRO A 63 4.56 -12.51 0.97
N ILE A 64 4.60 -11.18 1.11
CA ILE A 64 4.46 -10.47 2.39
C ILE A 64 3.18 -9.64 2.29
N TYR A 65 2.25 -9.93 3.19
CA TYR A 65 1.00 -9.21 3.33
C TYR A 65 1.13 -8.16 4.42
N TYR A 66 0.76 -6.93 4.09
CA TYR A 66 0.56 -5.85 5.06
C TYR A 66 -0.94 -5.60 5.14
N THR A 67 -1.54 -5.87 6.29
CA THR A 67 -2.98 -5.72 6.50
C THR A 67 -3.24 -4.68 7.58
N TYR A 68 -3.79 -3.53 7.20
CA TYR A 68 -4.41 -2.64 8.17
C TYR A 68 -5.75 -3.24 8.60
N ARG A 69 -6.00 -3.26 9.91
CA ARG A 69 -7.26 -3.67 10.50
C ARG A 69 -7.72 -2.64 11.52
N ASN A 70 -8.98 -2.26 11.47
CA ASN A 70 -9.65 -1.62 12.60
C ASN A 70 -10.94 -2.37 12.88
N ALA A 71 -10.95 -3.09 14.00
CA ALA A 71 -12.03 -3.95 14.43
C ALA A 71 -13.25 -3.15 14.92
N ASP A 72 -13.04 -1.96 15.47
CA ASP A 72 -14.11 -1.12 16.03
C ASP A 72 -15.10 -0.66 14.95
N VAL A 73 -14.60 -0.42 13.75
CA VAL A 73 -15.40 -0.02 12.58
C VAL A 73 -15.48 -1.10 11.50
N ASN A 74 -14.93 -2.29 11.76
CA ASN A 74 -14.88 -3.43 10.85
C ASN A 74 -14.36 -3.08 9.45
N VAL A 75 -13.13 -2.55 9.37
CA VAL A 75 -12.46 -2.20 8.11
C VAL A 75 -11.12 -2.91 8.00
N SER A 76 -10.78 -3.34 6.79
CA SER A 76 -9.45 -3.84 6.46
C SER A 76 -8.98 -3.33 5.10
N VAL A 77 -7.67 -3.08 5.01
CA VAL A 77 -6.96 -2.67 3.79
C VAL A 77 -5.78 -3.62 3.61
N HIS A 78 -5.61 -4.14 2.40
CA HIS A 78 -4.62 -5.17 2.10
C HIS A 78 -3.60 -4.66 1.09
N LEU A 79 -2.32 -4.76 1.45
CA LEU A 79 -1.18 -4.48 0.58
C LEU A 79 -0.30 -5.72 0.48
N LEU A 80 0.37 -5.88 -0.66
CA LEU A 80 1.12 -7.08 -1.01
C LEU A 80 2.49 -6.74 -1.58
N TYR A 81 3.55 -7.28 -0.99
CA TYR A 81 4.84 -7.44 -1.66
C TYR A 81 5.01 -8.89 -2.13
N VAL A 82 5.41 -9.07 -3.38
CA VAL A 82 5.86 -10.35 -3.93
C VAL A 82 6.66 -10.12 -5.21
N GLU A 83 7.70 -10.91 -5.41
CA GLU A 83 8.39 -10.94 -6.70
C GLU A 83 7.68 -11.92 -7.62
N PHE A 84 7.07 -11.42 -8.68
CA PHE A 84 6.39 -12.26 -9.66
C PHE A 84 7.39 -12.93 -10.60
N ASP A 85 7.10 -14.15 -11.01
CA ASP A 85 7.74 -14.71 -12.20
C ASP A 85 7.05 -14.15 -13.46
N LEU A 86 7.63 -13.09 -14.01
CA LEU A 86 7.05 -12.37 -15.15
C LEU A 86 6.91 -13.25 -16.41
N GLU A 87 7.78 -14.24 -16.58
CA GLU A 87 7.69 -15.20 -17.69
C GLU A 87 6.49 -16.14 -17.50
N TYR A 88 6.28 -16.64 -16.28
CA TYR A 88 5.07 -17.39 -15.94
C TYR A 88 3.82 -16.54 -16.14
N ARG A 89 3.83 -15.28 -15.68
CA ARG A 89 2.69 -14.36 -15.81
C ARG A 89 2.29 -14.13 -17.27
N ARG A 90 3.27 -13.87 -18.14
CA ARG A 90 3.05 -13.69 -19.58
C ARG A 90 2.55 -14.96 -20.26
N ARG A 91 3.21 -16.10 -20.01
CA ARG A 91 2.93 -17.37 -20.71
C ARG A 91 1.64 -18.02 -20.25
N ASP A 92 1.44 -18.14 -18.94
CA ASP A 92 0.44 -19.04 -18.36
C ASP A 92 -0.82 -18.32 -17.87
N MET A 93 -0.75 -17.00 -17.64
CA MET A 93 -1.93 -16.19 -17.26
C MET A 93 -2.43 -15.30 -18.40
N GLY A 94 -1.73 -15.26 -19.55
CA GLY A 94 -2.17 -14.60 -20.78
C GLY A 94 -2.39 -13.08 -20.67
N GLY A 95 -1.87 -12.45 -19.62
CA GLY A 95 -2.03 -11.01 -19.38
C GLY A 95 -0.81 -10.22 -19.84
N GLU A 96 -1.03 -8.98 -20.27
CA GLU A 96 0.02 -7.97 -20.38
C GLU A 96 0.62 -7.72 -18.99
N LEU A 97 1.92 -7.39 -18.95
CA LEU A 97 2.55 -7.00 -17.69
C LEU A 97 2.00 -5.64 -17.27
N LEU A 98 1.57 -5.57 -16.02
CA LEU A 98 1.09 -4.34 -15.40
C LEU A 98 2.26 -3.54 -14.82
N TYR A 99 2.08 -2.23 -14.66
CA TYR A 99 3.08 -1.31 -14.11
C TYR A 99 3.58 -1.72 -12.70
N ASP A 100 2.74 -2.46 -11.96
CA ASP A 100 2.99 -2.93 -10.61
C ASP A 100 3.46 -4.40 -10.56
N ASP A 101 3.60 -5.11 -11.69
CA ASP A 101 4.06 -6.51 -11.71
C ASP A 101 5.54 -6.67 -11.31
N SER A 102 6.34 -5.60 -11.44
CA SER A 102 7.75 -5.57 -11.02
C SER A 102 7.92 -4.69 -9.79
N LEU A 103 7.57 -5.23 -8.62
CA LEU A 103 7.76 -4.55 -7.34
C LEU A 103 9.25 -4.49 -6.95
N THR A 104 9.63 -3.41 -6.28
CA THR A 104 11.00 -3.14 -5.87
C THR A 104 11.15 -3.01 -4.36
N VAL A 105 12.30 -3.43 -3.85
CA VAL A 105 12.76 -3.11 -2.49
C VAL A 105 14.10 -2.42 -2.63
N ALA A 106 14.20 -1.20 -2.12
CA ALA A 106 15.42 -0.41 -2.22
C ALA A 106 15.76 0.26 -0.89
N THR A 107 17.03 0.50 -0.67
CA THR A 107 17.54 1.25 0.48
C THR A 107 17.95 2.64 0.02
N TYR A 108 17.45 3.66 0.70
CA TYR A 108 17.73 5.07 0.46
C TYR A 108 18.37 5.70 1.70
N PRO A 109 19.05 6.85 1.57
CA PRO A 109 19.45 7.67 2.72
C PRO A 109 18.23 8.07 3.55
N ILE A 110 18.37 8.22 4.87
CA ILE A 110 17.25 8.57 5.77
C ILE A 110 16.52 9.87 5.33
N LYS A 111 17.27 10.80 4.75
CA LYS A 111 16.76 12.07 4.17
C LYS A 111 15.66 11.86 3.13
N PHE A 112 15.61 10.69 2.49
CA PHE A 112 14.51 10.33 1.57
C PHE A 112 13.14 10.43 2.24
N MET A 113 13.02 10.05 3.52
CA MET A 113 11.77 10.21 4.27
C MET A 113 11.43 11.67 4.58
N GLU A 114 12.43 12.54 4.71
CA GLU A 114 12.24 13.97 4.98
C GLU A 114 11.84 14.73 3.71
N GLU A 115 12.34 14.28 2.56
CA GLU A 115 12.10 14.88 1.24
C GLU A 115 10.78 14.41 0.60
N ASN A 116 10.22 13.29 1.07
CA ASN A 116 8.97 12.73 0.56
C ASN A 116 7.87 12.75 1.63
N ASN A 117 6.64 13.05 1.22
CA ASN A 117 5.51 13.12 2.14
C ASN A 117 4.97 11.73 2.47
N PHE A 118 5.58 11.07 3.45
CA PHE A 118 5.09 9.80 3.98
C PHE A 118 3.84 10.01 4.83
N ILE A 119 2.75 9.36 4.43
CA ILE A 119 1.48 9.36 5.16
C ILE A 119 1.50 8.23 6.19
N ASP A 120 1.42 8.57 7.48
CA ASP A 120 1.23 7.57 8.53
C ASP A 120 -0.23 7.06 8.50
N ILE A 121 -0.42 5.82 8.03
CA ILE A 121 -1.78 5.26 7.85
C ILE A 121 -2.43 4.85 9.17
N ASP A 122 -1.64 4.51 10.19
CA ASP A 122 -2.20 4.22 11.52
C ASP A 122 -2.77 5.50 12.12
N GLU A 123 -2.04 6.63 12.02
CA GLU A 123 -2.54 7.93 12.46
C GLU A 123 -3.74 8.39 11.62
N LEU A 124 -3.63 8.34 10.28
CA LEU A 124 -4.67 8.82 9.37
C LEU A 124 -5.99 8.09 9.59
N PHE A 125 -5.97 6.75 9.58
CA PHE A 125 -7.17 5.94 9.67
C PHE A 125 -7.77 5.87 11.07
N SER A 126 -6.99 6.12 12.13
CA SER A 126 -7.50 6.13 13.51
C SER A 126 -8.59 7.18 13.77
N ARG A 127 -8.68 8.22 12.91
CA ARG A 127 -9.62 9.33 13.02
C ARG A 127 -10.75 9.26 12.00
N MET A 128 -10.80 8.21 11.20
CA MET A 128 -11.72 8.08 10.06
C MET A 128 -12.77 7.00 10.29
N SER A 129 -13.95 7.21 9.72
CA SER A 129 -14.96 6.17 9.54
C SER A 129 -14.51 5.14 8.51
N LYS A 130 -15.14 3.95 8.53
CA LYS A 130 -14.86 2.90 7.54
C LYS A 130 -15.15 3.38 6.11
N GLU A 131 -16.19 4.20 5.90
CA GLU A 131 -16.54 4.75 4.59
C GLU A 131 -15.44 5.70 4.08
N GLU A 132 -14.94 6.59 4.93
CA GLU A 132 -13.84 7.51 4.57
C GLU A 132 -12.56 6.75 4.24
N ILE A 133 -12.24 5.69 4.99
CA ILE A 133 -11.10 4.82 4.69
C ILE A 133 -11.28 4.16 3.33
N TRP A 134 -12.45 3.57 3.05
CA TRP A 134 -12.74 2.95 1.76
C TRP A 134 -12.69 3.94 0.58
N GLU A 135 -13.12 5.18 0.78
CA GLU A 135 -13.02 6.22 -0.24
C GLU A 135 -11.57 6.62 -0.49
N ILE A 136 -10.77 6.82 0.55
CA ILE A 136 -9.35 7.19 0.41
C ILE A 136 -8.55 6.07 -0.25
N VAL A 137 -8.69 4.83 0.18
CA VAL A 137 -7.90 3.73 -0.38
C VAL A 137 -8.31 3.36 -1.81
N SER A 138 -9.53 3.72 -2.24
CA SER A 138 -9.92 3.58 -3.65
C SER A 138 -9.09 4.46 -4.58
N THR A 139 -8.50 5.55 -4.07
CA THR A 139 -7.61 6.40 -4.87
C THR A 139 -6.21 5.80 -5.04
N TRP A 140 -5.94 4.61 -4.49
CA TRP A 140 -4.63 3.94 -4.55
C TRP A 140 -4.50 2.97 -5.74
N GLU A 141 -5.61 2.61 -6.40
CA GLU A 141 -5.64 1.57 -7.47
C GLU A 141 -4.72 1.89 -8.67
N ASP A 142 -4.50 3.17 -8.97
CA ASP A 142 -3.64 3.63 -10.06
C ASP A 142 -2.33 4.28 -9.56
N LYS A 143 -1.90 3.98 -8.32
CA LYS A 143 -0.70 4.56 -7.71
C LYS A 143 0.42 3.55 -7.55
N ARG A 144 1.66 4.01 -7.65
CA ARG A 144 2.83 3.26 -7.19
C ARG A 144 2.94 3.41 -5.67
N VAL A 145 2.48 2.41 -4.93
CA VAL A 145 2.49 2.45 -3.46
C VAL A 145 3.84 2.01 -2.92
N TYR A 146 4.46 2.88 -2.13
CA TYR A 146 5.73 2.67 -1.45
C TYR A 146 5.51 2.72 0.06
N ILE A 147 6.00 1.74 0.79
CA ILE A 147 5.85 1.63 2.24
C ILE A 147 7.21 1.69 2.95
N VAL A 148 7.18 2.21 4.17
CA VAL A 148 8.25 2.08 5.16
C VAL A 148 7.64 1.57 6.47
N ASP A 149 8.07 0.39 6.92
CA ASP A 149 7.68 -0.15 8.21
C ASP A 149 8.65 0.32 9.30
N LYS A 150 8.12 1.08 10.26
CA LYS A 150 8.90 1.68 11.35
C LYS A 150 9.16 0.71 12.51
N ASN A 151 8.71 -0.55 12.42
CA ASN A 151 8.97 -1.50 13.48
C ASN A 151 10.49 -1.77 13.62
N PRO A 152 11.10 -1.44 14.79
CA PRO A 152 12.54 -1.55 14.99
C PRO A 152 13.06 -2.98 14.85
N ASP A 153 12.23 -4.01 15.11
CA ASP A 153 12.62 -5.41 15.02
C ASP A 153 12.94 -5.85 13.59
N PHE A 154 12.49 -5.11 12.57
CA PHE A 154 12.78 -5.41 11.17
C PHE A 154 14.02 -4.71 10.62
N GLY A 155 14.58 -3.74 11.36
CA GLY A 155 15.76 -2.99 10.92
C GLY A 155 15.58 -2.30 9.57
N GLU A 156 14.35 -1.88 9.24
CA GLU A 156 14.05 -1.17 7.99
C GLU A 156 14.45 0.31 8.05
N ILE A 157 14.68 0.84 9.26
CA ILE A 157 15.17 2.20 9.49
C ILE A 157 16.40 2.14 10.38
N THR A 158 17.44 2.84 9.96
CA THR A 158 18.65 3.12 10.76
C THR A 158 18.85 4.63 10.84
N GLU A 159 19.88 5.07 11.58
CA GLU A 159 20.25 6.49 11.63
C GLU A 159 20.60 7.05 10.24
N ASP A 160 21.13 6.22 9.34
CA ASP A 160 21.64 6.65 8.03
C ASP A 160 20.72 6.30 6.86
N SER A 161 19.83 5.33 7.02
CA SER A 161 19.14 4.72 5.88
C SER A 161 17.72 4.24 6.18
N VAL A 162 16.93 4.15 5.12
CA VAL A 162 15.57 3.63 5.13
C VAL A 162 15.39 2.61 4.01
N LYS A 163 14.77 1.47 4.31
CA LYS A 163 14.31 0.50 3.33
C LYS A 163 12.88 0.86 2.91
N VAL A 164 12.69 1.08 1.62
CA VAL A 164 11.41 1.39 1.00
C VAL A 164 10.99 0.20 0.16
N THR A 165 9.79 -0.31 0.40
CA THR A 165 9.21 -1.46 -0.32
C THR A 165 8.05 -0.98 -1.17
N GLN A 166 8.08 -1.25 -2.47
CA GLN A 166 6.93 -1.07 -3.33
C GLN A 166 5.95 -2.23 -3.14
N VAL A 167 4.67 -1.93 -3.02
CA VAL A 167 3.61 -2.92 -2.80
C VAL A 167 2.45 -2.73 -3.77
N LYS A 168 1.70 -3.81 -4.02
CA LYS A 168 0.40 -3.74 -4.69
C LYS A 168 -0.70 -3.44 -3.67
N TYR A 169 -1.66 -2.61 -4.06
CA TYR A 169 -2.94 -2.56 -3.38
C TYR A 169 -3.77 -3.79 -3.76
N ALA A 170 -4.05 -4.64 -2.77
CA ALA A 170 -4.75 -5.91 -2.95
C ALA A 170 -6.25 -5.83 -2.62
N GLY A 171 -6.75 -4.65 -2.23
CA GLY A 171 -8.16 -4.40 -1.96
C GLY A 171 -8.49 -4.16 -0.49
N THR A 172 -9.79 -4.18 -0.21
CA THR A 172 -10.38 -3.98 1.13
C THR A 172 -11.46 -5.01 1.40
N ASN A 173 -12.00 -5.01 2.61
CA ASN A 173 -13.24 -5.73 2.93
C ASN A 173 -14.52 -4.98 2.49
N ARG A 174 -14.44 -3.96 1.62
CA ARG A 174 -15.63 -3.29 1.09
C ARG A 174 -16.46 -4.30 0.30
N PRO A 175 -17.77 -4.45 0.59
CA PRO A 175 -18.62 -5.29 -0.22
C PRO A 175 -18.60 -4.84 -1.69
N PRO A 176 -18.67 -5.77 -2.67
CA PRO A 176 -18.85 -5.40 -4.06
C PRO A 176 -20.05 -4.46 -4.20
N LYS A 177 -19.93 -3.41 -5.00
CA LYS A 177 -21.12 -2.62 -5.38
C LYS A 177 -22.06 -3.59 -6.12
N ASN A 178 -23.27 -3.77 -5.59
CA ASN A 178 -24.34 -4.50 -6.28
C ASN A 178 -24.80 -3.66 -7.49
N ASP A 179 -24.02 -3.65 -8.58
CA ASP A 179 -24.46 -3.09 -9.87
C ASP A 179 -25.31 -4.11 -10.66
N ALA A 180 -25.83 -5.15 -9.97
CA ALA A 180 -26.63 -6.23 -10.54
C ALA A 180 -28.12 -6.14 -10.14
N ILE A 181 -28.73 -4.97 -10.28
CA ILE A 181 -30.18 -4.75 -10.53
C ILE A 181 -30.21 -3.41 -11.28
N ILE A 182 -30.11 -3.32 -12.61
CA ILE A 182 -31.19 -3.48 -13.60
C ILE A 182 -30.47 -3.69 -14.95
N ARG A 183 -30.65 -4.86 -15.57
CA ARG A 183 -30.63 -4.98 -17.03
C ARG A 183 -31.96 -5.62 -17.41
N ASN A 184 -32.95 -4.77 -17.65
CA ASN A 184 -34.13 -5.11 -18.44
C ASN A 184 -33.72 -5.25 -19.90
#